data_AF-A0A7S1UFH1-F1
#
_entry.id   AF-A0A7S1UFH1-F1
#
_cell.length_a   1.000
_cell.length_b   1.000
_cell.length_c   1.000
_cell.angle_alpha   90.00
_cell.angle_beta   90.00
_cell.angle_gamma   90.00
#
_symmetry.space_group_name_H-M   'P 1'
#
loop_
_entity.id
_entity.type
_entity.pdbx_description
1 polymer ?
#
loop_
_entity_poly.entity_id
_entity_poly.type
_entity_poly.pdbx_seq_one_letter_code
_entity_poly.pdbx_strand_id
1 'polypeptide(L)'
;AAGEGAAAAAAAAPHLEESAVAALVRDFAGTWQAAIKRINGDVIAYFGNFVNGMEILKYTLAQLLIYYKRFQDLIAQQWPRRPPPFAKDLVDTEAIFQEIRK
;
A
#
# COMPACT_ATOMS: atom_id res chain seq x y z
N ALA A 1 -8.87 45.07 20.28
CA ALA A 1 -9.53 43.75 20.25
C ALA A 1 -9.21 43.14 18.89
N ALA A 2 -8.25 42.22 18.75
CA ALA A 2 -8.36 40.80 19.14
C ALA A 2 -9.70 40.23 18.65
N GLY A 3 -9.80 39.28 17.73
CA GLY A 3 -8.83 38.30 17.26
C GLY A 3 -9.61 37.00 17.08
N GLU A 4 -10.47 36.92 16.07
CA GLU A 4 -11.37 35.78 15.87
C GLU A 4 -11.59 35.62 14.36
N GLY A 5 -10.99 34.61 13.76
CA GLY A 5 -11.13 34.32 12.34
C GLY A 5 -10.12 33.33 11.80
N ALA A 6 -9.00 33.12 12.51
CA ALA A 6 -7.91 32.25 12.06
C ALA A 6 -8.01 30.78 12.50
N ALA A 7 -9.08 30.35 13.19
CA ALA A 7 -9.12 29.04 13.86
C ALA A 7 -10.17 28.04 13.34
N ALA A 8 -10.90 28.36 12.27
CA ALA A 8 -12.03 27.55 11.81
C ALA A 8 -11.78 26.87 10.45
N ALA A 9 -10.66 26.16 10.30
CA ALA A 9 -10.49 25.09 9.30
C ALA A 9 -9.14 24.36 9.50
N ALA A 10 -8.79 23.99 10.73
CA ALA A 10 -7.89 22.86 10.88
C ALA A 10 -8.69 21.64 10.39
N ALA A 11 -8.53 21.30 9.11
CA ALA A 11 -9.17 20.15 8.48
C ALA A 11 -9.02 18.96 9.42
N ALA A 12 -10.12 18.53 10.04
CA ALA A 12 -10.14 17.39 10.93
C ALA A 12 -9.59 16.22 10.11
N ALA A 13 -8.36 15.80 10.43
CA ALA A 13 -7.77 14.63 9.80
C ALA A 13 -8.81 13.50 9.89
N PRO A 14 -9.07 12.77 8.79
CA PRO A 14 -10.03 11.68 8.82
C PRO A 14 -9.67 10.77 9.99
N HIS A 15 -10.60 10.59 10.91
CA HIS A 15 -10.42 9.71 12.05
C HIS A 15 -10.41 8.28 11.48
N LEU A 16 -9.21 7.76 11.19
CA LEU A 16 -9.04 6.40 10.68
C LEU A 16 -9.31 5.43 11.83
N GLU A 17 -10.30 4.56 11.64
CA GLU A 17 -10.59 3.48 12.57
C GLU A 17 -9.43 2.48 12.59
N GLU A 18 -8.74 2.38 13.73
CA GLU A 18 -7.56 1.51 13.91
C GLU A 18 -7.87 0.05 13.52
N SER A 19 -9.08 -0.42 13.83
CA SER A 19 -9.56 -1.77 13.52
C SER A 19 -9.69 -2.01 12.01
N ALA A 20 -10.16 -1.02 11.25
CA ALA A 20 -10.28 -1.10 9.80
C ALA A 20 -8.90 -1.15 9.14
N VAL A 21 -7.96 -0.31 9.61
CA VAL A 21 -6.58 -0.33 9.11
C VAL A 21 -5.87 -1.64 9.47
N ALA A 22 -6.08 -2.16 10.68
CA ALA A 22 -5.54 -3.45 11.09
C ALA A 22 -6.02 -4.61 10.19
N ALA A 23 -7.31 -4.62 9.83
CA ALA A 23 -7.87 -5.61 8.92
C ALA A 23 -7.22 -5.54 7.53
N LEU A 24 -7.05 -4.33 6.98
CA LEU A 24 -6.39 -4.12 5.69
C LEU A 24 -4.92 -4.56 5.68
N VAL A 25 -4.16 -4.23 6.74
CA VAL A 25 -2.76 -4.63 6.86
C VAL A 25 -2.63 -6.15 6.85
N ARG A 26 -3.45 -6.84 7.64
CA ARG A 26 -3.41 -8.30 7.76
C ARG A 26 -3.89 -9.01 6.49
N ASP A 27 -4.91 -8.47 5.85
CA ASP A 27 -5.39 -9.00 4.55
C ASP A 27 -4.30 -8.89 3.49
N PHE A 28 -3.66 -7.72 3.37
CA PHE A 28 -2.54 -7.55 2.45
C PHE A 28 -1.40 -8.52 2.78
N ALA A 29 -1.00 -8.62 4.07
CA ALA A 29 0.07 -9.50 4.51
C ALA A 29 -0.19 -10.98 4.18
N GLY A 30 -1.45 -11.43 4.22
CA GLY A 30 -1.83 -12.80 3.88
C GLY A 30 -1.98 -13.10 2.39
N THR A 31 -2.14 -12.08 1.54
CA THR A 31 -2.59 -12.27 0.14
C THR A 31 -1.59 -11.79 -0.92
N TRP A 32 -0.66 -10.89 -0.58
CA TRP A 32 0.18 -10.20 -1.56
C TRP A 32 1.00 -11.13 -2.47
N GLN A 33 1.59 -12.20 -1.93
CA GLN A 33 2.41 -13.14 -2.72
C GLN A 33 1.57 -13.89 -3.74
N ALA A 34 0.40 -14.38 -3.31
CA ALA A 34 -0.52 -15.09 -4.18
C ALA A 34 -1.08 -14.16 -5.27
N ALA A 35 -1.37 -12.90 -4.90
CA ALA A 35 -1.81 -11.88 -5.83
C ALA A 35 -0.76 -11.55 -6.90
N ILE A 36 0.52 -11.40 -6.53
CA ILE A 36 1.63 -11.19 -7.50
C ILE A 36 1.72 -12.38 -8.47
N LYS A 37 1.72 -13.61 -7.95
CA LYS A 37 1.77 -14.82 -8.81
C LYS A 37 0.58 -14.90 -9.76
N ARG A 38 -0.60 -14.52 -9.29
CA ARG A 38 -1.80 -14.46 -10.12
C ARG A 38 -1.65 -13.42 -11.23
N ILE A 39 -1.18 -12.21 -10.93
CA ILE A 39 -0.93 -11.16 -11.93
C ILE A 39 0.06 -11.67 -13.00
N ASN A 40 1.15 -12.35 -12.59
CA ASN A 40 2.09 -12.95 -13.53
C ASN A 40 1.40 -13.97 -14.46
N GLY A 41 0.58 -14.87 -13.89
CA GLY A 41 -0.17 -15.86 -14.65
C GLY A 41 -1.19 -15.24 -15.62
N ASP A 42 -1.93 -14.23 -15.17
CA ASP A 42 -2.89 -13.50 -16.00
C ASP A 42 -2.18 -12.79 -17.17
N VAL A 43 -1.00 -12.20 -16.94
CA VAL A 43 -0.23 -11.58 -18.03
C VAL A 43 0.18 -12.62 -19.08
N ILE A 44 0.67 -13.78 -18.65
CA ILE A 44 1.08 -14.86 -19.56
C ILE A 44 -0.12 -15.42 -20.32
N ALA A 45 -1.28 -15.54 -19.67
CA ALA A 45 -2.47 -16.14 -20.26
C ALA A 45 -3.18 -15.22 -21.27
N TYR A 46 -3.23 -13.91 -21.00
CA TYR A 46 -4.10 -12.99 -21.75
C TYR A 46 -3.36 -12.09 -22.75
N PHE A 47 -2.05 -11.91 -22.63
CA PHE A 47 -1.29 -11.06 -23.57
C PHE A 47 -0.61 -11.91 -24.66
N GLY A 48 -1.18 -11.89 -25.87
CA GLY A 48 -0.63 -12.62 -27.02
C GLY A 48 0.72 -12.10 -27.52
N ASN A 49 1.07 -10.84 -27.23
CA ASN A 49 2.42 -10.31 -27.42
C ASN A 49 3.17 -10.35 -26.09
N PHE A 50 4.12 -11.28 -26.00
CA PHE A 50 4.91 -11.51 -24.79
C PHE A 50 5.73 -10.29 -24.37
N VAL A 51 6.34 -9.57 -25.31
CA VAL A 51 7.15 -8.37 -25.00
C VAL A 51 6.29 -7.30 -24.33
N ASN A 52 5.14 -6.99 -24.94
CA ASN A 52 4.21 -6.01 -24.40
C ASN A 52 3.63 -6.47 -23.05
N GLY A 53 3.30 -7.76 -22.93
CA GLY A 53 2.81 -8.35 -21.68
C GLY A 53 3.80 -8.18 -20.53
N MET A 54 5.08 -8.48 -20.78
CA MET A 54 6.14 -8.33 -19.79
C MET A 54 6.38 -6.86 -19.39
N GLU A 55 6.26 -5.91 -20.32
CA GLU A 55 6.31 -4.48 -19.99
C GLU A 55 5.14 -4.06 -19.09
N ILE A 56 3.93 -4.51 -19.42
CA ILE A 56 2.73 -4.24 -18.61
C ILE A 56 2.89 -4.85 -17.21
N LEU A 57 3.42 -6.07 -17.12
CA LEU A 57 3.69 -6.71 -15.84
C LEU A 57 4.67 -5.87 -14.99
N LYS A 58 5.78 -5.46 -15.58
CA LYS A 58 6.79 -4.62 -14.93
C LYS A 58 6.17 -3.32 -14.40
N TYR A 59 5.41 -2.60 -15.22
CA TYR A 59 4.77 -1.35 -14.79
C TYR A 59 3.74 -1.57 -13.69
N THR A 60 2.94 -2.64 -13.79
CA THR A 60 1.92 -2.98 -12.78
C THR A 60 2.55 -3.30 -11.43
N LEU A 61 3.59 -4.14 -11.41
CA LEU A 61 4.29 -4.52 -10.18
C LEU A 61 5.08 -3.36 -9.56
N ALA A 62 5.72 -2.53 -10.39
CA ALA A 62 6.37 -1.31 -9.90
C ALA A 62 5.35 -0.35 -9.26
N GLN A 63 4.17 -0.21 -9.87
CA GLN A 63 3.12 0.64 -9.36
C GLN A 63 2.52 0.11 -8.06
N LEU A 64 2.36 -1.21 -7.93
CA LEU A 64 1.97 -1.88 -6.67
C LEU A 64 2.94 -1.54 -5.54
N LEU A 65 4.25 -1.63 -5.78
CA LEU A 65 5.27 -1.31 -4.78
C LEU A 65 5.19 0.17 -4.34
N ILE A 66 4.97 1.09 -5.28
CA ILE A 66 4.81 2.52 -4.98
C ILE A 66 3.58 2.76 -4.12
N TYR A 67 2.45 2.12 -4.44
CA TYR A 67 1.23 2.26 -3.63
C TYR A 67 1.40 1.70 -2.23
N TYR A 68 2.10 0.57 -2.10
CA TYR A 68 2.35 -0.02 -0.79
C TYR A 68 3.26 0.86 0.08
N LYS A 69 4.31 1.46 -0.50
CA LYS A 69 5.13 2.47 0.21
C LYS A 69 4.30 3.65 0.70
N ARG A 70 3.46 4.21 -0.19
CA ARG A 70 2.56 5.32 0.19
C ARG A 70 1.58 4.91 1.29
N PHE A 71 1.09 3.67 1.28
CA PHE A 71 0.24 3.14 2.34
C PHE A 71 0.98 3.07 3.69
N GLN A 72 2.23 2.60 3.70
CA GLN A 72 3.08 2.63 4.90
C GLN A 72 3.32 4.06 5.39
N ASP A 73 3.58 5.01 4.48
CA ASP A 73 3.77 6.43 4.81
C ASP A 73 2.50 7.03 5.46
N LEU A 74 1.31 6.71 4.93
CA LEU A 74 0.03 7.15 5.49
C LEU A 74 -0.19 6.61 6.92
N ILE A 75 0.19 5.36 7.18
CA ILE A 75 0.13 4.80 8.54
C ILE A 75 1.11 5.53 9.47
N ALA A 76 2.34 5.78 9.03
CA ALA A 76 3.32 6.51 9.83
C ALA A 76 2.86 7.95 10.14
N GLN A 77 2.20 8.61 9.19
CA GLN A 77 1.62 9.95 9.37
C GLN A 77 0.45 9.97 10.34
N GLN A 78 -0.38 8.93 10.34
CA GLN A 78 -1.55 8.83 11.22
C GLN A 78 -1.15 8.52 12.67
N TRP A 79 -0.09 7.73 12.89
CA TRP A 79 0.40 7.34 14.22
C TRP A 79 1.86 7.76 14.49
N PRO A 80 2.19 9.06 14.46
CA PRO A 80 3.58 9.56 14.45
C PRO A 80 4.32 9.35 15.77
N ARG A 81 3.62 9.25 16.90
CA ARG A 81 4.21 9.12 18.25
C ARG A 81 4.23 7.69 18.77
N ARG A 82 3.24 6.89 18.37
CA ARG A 82 3.03 5.55 18.89
C ARG A 82 2.50 4.66 17.78
N PRO A 83 3.35 3.80 17.19
CA PRO A 83 2.91 2.83 16.21
C PRO A 83 1.80 1.94 16.79
N PRO A 84 0.75 1.65 16.01
CA PRO A 84 -0.32 0.77 16.43
C PRO A 84 0.16 -0.69 16.49
N PRO A 85 -0.50 -1.58 17.26
CA PRO A 85 -0.07 -2.97 17.42
C PRO A 85 0.00 -3.78 16.11
N PHE A 86 -0.79 -3.40 15.10
CA PHE A 86 -0.79 -4.05 13.78
C PHE A 86 0.42 -3.64 12.92
N ALA A 87 1.19 -2.60 13.28
CA ALA A 87 2.30 -2.13 12.46
C ALA A 87 3.39 -3.21 12.25
N LYS A 88 3.50 -4.17 13.18
CA LYS A 88 4.36 -5.35 13.05
C LYS A 88 3.93 -6.32 11.95
N ASP A 89 2.66 -6.25 11.54
CA ASP A 89 2.08 -7.10 10.50
C ASP A 89 2.31 -6.50 9.09
N LEU A 90 2.92 -5.32 9.00
CA LEU A 90 3.32 -4.72 7.72
C LEU A 90 4.39 -5.57 7.06
N VAL A 91 4.15 -5.91 5.80
CA VAL A 91 5.13 -6.55 4.91
C VAL A 91 6.29 -5.58 4.65
N ASP A 92 7.52 -6.09 4.66
CA ASP A 92 8.69 -5.33 4.24
C ASP A 92 8.62 -5.02 2.72
N THR A 93 8.85 -3.77 2.36
CA THR A 93 8.96 -3.34 0.96
C THR A 93 10.02 -4.15 0.20
N GLU A 94 11.12 -4.52 0.86
CA GLU A 94 12.17 -5.34 0.25
C GLU A 94 11.66 -6.74 -0.07
N ALA A 95 10.82 -7.33 0.78
CA ALA A 95 10.21 -8.64 0.50
C ALA A 95 9.31 -8.60 -0.75
N ILE A 96 8.53 -7.52 -0.90
CA ILE A 96 7.71 -7.31 -2.11
C ILE A 96 8.61 -7.14 -3.33
N PHE A 97 9.67 -6.34 -3.23
CA PHE A 97 10.61 -6.13 -4.31
C PHE A 97 11.30 -7.43 -4.76
N GLN A 98 11.71 -8.27 -3.82
CA GLN A 98 12.31 -9.57 -4.12
C GLN A 98 11.32 -10.50 -4.82
N GLU A 99 10.05 -10.51 -4.43
CA GLU A 99 9.03 -11.31 -5.12
C GLU A 99 8.75 -10.80 -6.54
N ILE A 100 8.79 -9.48 -6.78
CA ILE A 100 8.64 -8.88 -8.12
C ILE A 100 9.81 -9.28 -9.04
N ARG A 101 11.00 -9.52 -8.46
CA ARG A 101 12.20 -9.90 -9.22
C ARG A 101 12.31 -11.39 -9.53
N LYS A 102 11.52 -12.22 -8.86
CA LYS A 102 11.45 -13.66 -9.12
C LYS A 102 10.73 -13.93 -10.42
#